data_AF-A0A953AZD4-F1
#
_entry.id   AF-A0A953AZD4-F1
#
_cell.length_a   1.000
_cell.length_b   1.000
_cell.length_c   1.000
_cell.angle_alpha   90.00
_cell.angle_beta   90.00
_cell.angle_gamma   90.00
#
_symmetry.space_group_name_H-M   'P 1'
#
loop_
_entity.id
_entity.type
_entity.pdbx_description
1 polymer ?
#
loop_
_entity_poly.entity_id
_entity_poly.type
_entity_poly.pdbx_seq_one_letter_code
_entity_poly.pdbx_strand_id
1 'polypeptide(L)'
;MAASAGPADDPAPYARLVLPQTARALALLDEDPASPTCGCFDRAFWHYRTLVDFPGAGWQQLVWPLALFDRARPGTPRLREAVGAGLLWWSRIQHRDGSFDEWYRNEHSYCPTAFTTAAACEALLILGAALPEAVRGAALAAAERAGAWLKRRFNPAVMNQNLAAALALWDLAALTGSARWRRAAEDRYRRVAQAQHAEGWLPEYGGADFGYATLALDLLAAGDARGAGDLVRDMAGRLAGFLFAVQGAGPGHAGRLGSRGTAHVFPYGAEH
;
A
#
# COMPACT_ATOMS: atom_id res chain seq x y z
N MET A 1 -39.08 27.58 2.54
CA MET A 1 -38.06 26.95 3.40
C MET A 1 -37.31 25.96 2.53
N ALA A 2 -36.09 26.32 2.10
CA ALA A 2 -35.25 25.42 1.32
C ALA A 2 -34.70 24.35 2.27
N ALA A 3 -34.98 23.09 1.97
CA ALA A 3 -34.38 21.95 2.66
C ALA A 3 -32.86 22.04 2.49
N SER A 4 -32.11 22.05 3.58
CA SER A 4 -30.66 21.86 3.55
C SER A 4 -30.38 20.46 3.01
N ALA A 5 -29.66 20.36 1.89
CA ALA A 5 -29.06 19.11 1.45
C ALA A 5 -28.26 18.52 2.63
N GLY A 6 -28.56 17.29 2.99
CA GLY A 6 -27.80 16.56 4.00
C GLY A 6 -26.37 16.25 3.50
N PRO A 7 -25.47 15.81 4.39
CA PRO A 7 -24.08 15.45 4.04
C PRO A 7 -23.94 14.30 3.02
N ALA A 8 -25.04 13.73 2.53
CA ALA A 8 -25.07 12.66 1.53
C ALA A 8 -24.83 13.14 0.09
N ASP A 9 -24.80 14.46 -0.16
CA ASP A 9 -24.64 15.05 -1.51
C ASP A 9 -23.24 15.67 -1.75
N ASP A 10 -22.26 15.49 -0.85
CA ASP A 10 -20.87 15.90 -1.12
C ASP A 10 -20.19 14.86 -2.02
N PRO A 11 -19.80 15.18 -3.26
CA PRO A 11 -19.13 14.23 -4.16
C PRO A 11 -17.74 13.80 -3.66
N ALA A 12 -17.19 14.42 -2.61
CA ALA A 12 -15.93 14.05 -2.00
C ALA A 12 -15.94 14.25 -0.47
N PRO A 13 -16.71 13.45 0.28
CA PRO A 13 -16.97 13.68 1.71
C PRO A 13 -15.70 13.65 2.57
N TYR A 14 -14.66 12.95 2.08
CA TYR A 14 -13.36 12.82 2.75
C TYR A 14 -12.33 13.88 2.32
N ALA A 15 -12.60 14.70 1.29
CA ALA A 15 -11.60 15.62 0.72
C ALA A 15 -11.04 16.61 1.76
N ARG A 16 -11.89 17.14 2.65
CA ARG A 16 -11.46 18.08 3.70
C ARG A 16 -10.52 17.44 4.73
N LEU A 17 -10.65 16.14 4.97
CA LEU A 17 -9.80 15.39 5.89
C LEU A 17 -8.47 14.98 5.24
N VAL A 18 -8.53 14.67 3.94
CA VAL A 18 -7.44 14.07 3.17
C VAL A 18 -6.47 15.12 2.59
N LEU A 19 -6.99 16.24 2.05
CA LEU A 19 -6.15 17.26 1.42
C LEU A 19 -5.05 17.84 2.33
N PRO A 20 -5.30 18.11 3.64
CA PRO A 20 -4.24 18.52 4.55
C PRO A 20 -3.15 17.46 4.73
N GLN A 21 -3.47 16.18 4.57
CA GLN A 21 -2.50 15.08 4.66
C GLN A 21 -1.55 15.07 3.45
N THR A 22 -1.96 15.60 2.30
CA THR A 22 -1.08 15.77 1.13
C THR A 22 0.12 16.65 1.48
N ALA A 23 -0.10 17.79 2.13
CA ALA A 23 0.98 18.68 2.55
C ALA A 23 1.91 18.02 3.57
N ARG A 24 1.35 17.21 4.49
CA ARG A 24 2.14 16.45 5.48
C ARG A 24 2.97 15.36 4.83
N ALA A 25 2.42 14.65 3.84
CA ALA A 25 3.14 13.65 3.06
C ALA A 25 4.29 14.28 2.26
N LEU A 26 4.05 15.41 1.61
CA LEU A 26 5.11 16.16 0.89
C LEU A 26 6.20 16.67 1.85
N ALA A 27 5.83 17.11 3.06
CA ALA A 27 6.81 17.59 4.05
C ALA A 27 7.77 16.48 4.56
N LEU A 28 7.46 15.20 4.30
CA LEU A 28 8.35 14.08 4.59
C LEU A 28 9.39 13.83 3.48
N LEU A 29 9.17 14.36 2.28
CA LEU A 29 10.03 14.17 1.12
C LEU A 29 11.26 15.08 1.17
N ASP A 30 12.43 14.51 0.88
CA ASP A 30 13.57 15.29 0.44
C ASP A 30 13.37 15.74 -1.02
N GLU A 31 12.91 16.98 -1.19
CA GLU A 31 12.63 17.60 -2.51
C GLU A 31 13.89 18.22 -3.15
N ASP A 32 15.04 18.29 -2.46
CA ASP A 32 16.24 18.95 -2.99
C ASP A 32 16.95 18.08 -4.04
N PRO A 33 16.97 18.46 -5.34
CA PRO A 33 17.62 17.66 -6.38
C PRO A 33 19.13 17.52 -6.23
N ALA A 34 19.77 18.44 -5.49
CA ALA A 34 21.20 18.36 -5.19
C ALA A 34 21.50 17.45 -3.99
N SER A 35 20.48 17.08 -3.21
CA SER A 35 20.64 16.22 -2.05
C SER A 35 20.95 14.78 -2.45
N PRO A 36 21.92 14.11 -1.81
CA PRO A 36 22.14 12.68 -2.03
C PRO A 36 20.92 11.85 -1.64
N THR A 37 20.02 12.38 -0.79
CA THR A 37 18.80 11.73 -0.31
C THR A 37 17.53 12.17 -1.04
N CYS A 38 17.65 12.94 -2.14
CA CYS A 38 16.51 13.35 -2.97
C CYS A 38 15.57 12.16 -3.27
N GLY A 39 14.27 12.35 -3.02
CA GLY A 39 13.25 11.32 -3.17
C GLY A 39 12.95 10.49 -1.91
N CYS A 40 13.73 10.64 -0.85
CA CYS A 40 13.51 9.91 0.41
C CYS A 40 12.33 10.50 1.20
N PHE A 41 11.33 9.69 1.53
CA PHE A 41 10.25 10.07 2.44
C PHE A 41 10.57 9.80 3.93
N ASP A 42 11.71 9.16 4.23
CA ASP A 42 12.15 8.97 5.62
C ASP A 42 12.83 10.23 6.15
N ARG A 43 12.02 11.17 6.64
CA ARG A 43 12.50 12.44 7.20
C ARG A 43 13.41 12.25 8.42
N ALA A 44 13.24 11.17 9.18
CA ALA A 44 14.14 10.87 10.29
C ALA A 44 15.57 10.63 9.79
N PHE A 45 15.68 9.93 8.66
CA PHE A 45 16.95 9.65 8.01
C PHE A 45 17.55 10.88 7.31
N TRP A 46 16.85 11.52 6.36
CA TRP A 46 17.47 12.52 5.50
C TRP A 46 17.66 13.90 6.15
N HIS A 47 16.72 14.30 7.00
CA HIS A 47 16.72 15.64 7.62
C HIS A 47 17.44 15.66 8.95
N TYR A 48 17.06 14.77 9.88
CA TYR A 48 17.63 14.77 11.22
C TYR A 48 19.00 14.08 11.26
N ARG A 49 19.23 13.06 10.42
CA ARG A 49 20.51 12.33 10.21
C ARG A 49 21.11 11.63 11.43
N THR A 50 20.75 12.01 12.64
CA THR A 50 21.26 11.48 13.91
C THR A 50 20.29 10.51 14.59
N LEU A 51 19.07 10.36 14.07
CA LEU A 51 18.05 9.50 14.65
C LEU A 51 18.11 8.07 14.11
N VAL A 52 18.50 7.90 12.85
CA VAL A 52 18.60 6.60 12.17
C VAL A 52 19.74 6.63 11.15
N ASP A 53 20.49 5.53 11.04
CA ASP A 53 21.67 5.42 10.18
C ASP A 53 21.36 4.92 8.76
N PHE A 54 20.11 4.54 8.49
CA PHE A 54 19.65 4.06 7.19
C PHE A 54 18.16 4.40 6.98
N PRO A 55 17.67 4.49 5.73
CA PRO A 55 16.27 4.79 5.43
C PRO A 55 15.39 3.56 5.59
N GLY A 56 14.25 3.69 6.26
CA GLY A 56 13.19 2.69 6.21
C GLY A 56 12.44 2.75 4.88
N ALA A 57 12.45 1.67 4.09
CA ALA A 57 11.78 1.67 2.79
C ALA A 57 10.26 1.86 2.90
N GLY A 58 9.66 1.48 4.04
CA GLY A 58 8.21 1.62 4.30
C GLY A 58 7.67 3.02 4.05
N TRP A 59 8.49 4.07 4.25
CA TRP A 59 8.11 5.46 3.96
C TRP A 59 7.82 5.74 2.49
N GLN A 60 8.40 4.96 1.57
CA GLN A 60 8.15 5.11 0.13
C GLN A 60 6.74 4.71 -0.28
N GLN A 61 5.92 4.12 0.61
CA GLN A 61 4.50 3.89 0.33
C GLN A 61 3.75 5.19 -0.01
N LEU A 62 4.25 6.35 0.42
CA LEU A 62 3.65 7.66 0.15
C LEU A 62 3.56 8.01 -1.33
N VAL A 63 4.29 7.34 -2.23
CA VAL A 63 4.11 7.54 -3.68
C VAL A 63 2.70 7.20 -4.15
N TRP A 64 2.02 6.23 -3.52
CA TRP A 64 0.68 5.82 -3.91
C TRP A 64 -0.40 6.85 -3.56
N PRO A 65 -0.55 7.32 -2.29
CA PRO A 65 -1.54 8.35 -1.98
C PRO A 65 -1.25 9.67 -2.72
N LEU A 66 0.02 10.05 -2.95
CA LEU A 66 0.33 11.22 -3.78
C LEU A 66 -0.12 11.06 -5.24
N ALA A 67 0.00 9.85 -5.81
CA ALA A 67 -0.53 9.55 -7.13
C ALA A 67 -2.07 9.65 -7.19
N LEU A 68 -2.75 9.15 -6.15
CA LEU A 68 -4.21 9.30 -6.00
C LEU A 68 -4.63 10.77 -5.88
N PHE A 69 -3.85 11.60 -5.18
CA PHE A 69 -4.12 13.03 -5.06
C PHE A 69 -3.99 13.78 -6.38
N ASP A 70 -2.97 13.48 -7.21
CA ASP A 70 -2.89 14.07 -8.55
C ASP A 70 -4.06 13.60 -9.42
N ARG A 71 -4.51 12.34 -9.30
CA ARG A 71 -5.72 11.88 -10.03
C ARG A 71 -6.98 12.63 -9.60
N ALA A 72 -7.15 12.88 -8.30
CA ALA A 72 -8.31 13.59 -7.76
C ALA A 72 -8.25 15.10 -8.06
N ARG A 73 -7.05 15.68 -8.17
CA ARG A 73 -6.83 17.09 -8.53
C ARG A 73 -5.76 17.21 -9.61
N PRO A 74 -6.08 16.87 -10.87
CA PRO A 74 -5.11 16.87 -11.95
C PRO A 74 -4.49 18.24 -12.16
N GLY A 75 -3.22 18.24 -12.59
CA GLY A 75 -2.51 19.48 -12.93
C GLY A 75 -1.69 20.04 -11.78
N THR A 76 -1.19 19.18 -10.89
CA THR A 76 -0.22 19.55 -9.86
C THR A 76 1.16 18.99 -10.19
N PRO A 77 2.01 19.71 -10.97
CA PRO A 77 3.35 19.24 -11.36
C PRO A 77 4.18 18.75 -10.18
N ARG A 78 4.10 19.47 -9.05
CA ARG A 78 4.78 19.11 -7.80
C ARG A 78 4.45 17.69 -7.31
N LEU A 79 3.20 17.22 -7.44
CA LEU A 79 2.85 15.86 -7.01
C LEU A 79 3.51 14.81 -7.91
N ARG A 80 3.55 15.05 -9.22
CA ARG A 80 4.20 14.14 -10.17
C ARG A 80 5.71 14.12 -9.99
N GLU A 81 6.31 15.27 -9.74
CA GLU A 81 7.73 15.40 -9.39
C GLU A 81 8.04 14.65 -8.09
N ALA A 82 7.22 14.83 -7.05
CA ALA A 82 7.36 14.13 -5.78
C ALA A 82 7.23 12.61 -5.92
N VAL A 83 6.22 12.13 -6.66
CA VAL A 83 6.05 10.70 -6.98
C VAL A 83 7.25 10.18 -7.77
N GLY A 84 7.72 10.91 -8.77
CA GLY A 84 8.87 10.52 -9.58
C GLY A 84 10.16 10.43 -8.77
N ALA A 85 10.45 11.42 -7.92
CA ALA A 85 11.59 11.40 -7.02
C ALA A 85 11.49 10.23 -6.02
N GLY A 86 10.30 10.01 -5.46
CA GLY A 86 10.02 8.88 -4.57
C GLY A 86 10.27 7.52 -5.21
N LEU A 87 9.81 7.32 -6.44
CA LEU A 87 10.03 6.09 -7.21
C LEU A 87 11.50 5.87 -7.56
N LEU A 88 12.23 6.93 -7.89
CA LEU A 88 13.68 6.84 -8.14
C LEU A 88 14.45 6.49 -6.86
N TRP A 89 14.14 7.12 -5.73
CA TRP A 89 14.74 6.77 -4.44
C TRP A 89 14.44 5.33 -4.06
N TRP A 90 13.18 4.92 -4.15
CA TRP A 90 12.75 3.55 -3.90
C TRP A 90 13.55 2.56 -4.77
N SER A 91 13.68 2.83 -6.06
CA SER A 91 14.46 1.98 -6.98
C SER A 91 15.95 1.90 -6.59
N ARG A 92 16.52 2.97 -6.04
CA ARG A 92 17.93 3.08 -5.65
C ARG A 92 18.27 2.33 -4.37
N ILE A 93 17.38 2.33 -3.37
CA ILE A 93 17.63 1.69 -2.07
C ILE A 93 17.38 0.18 -2.08
N GLN A 94 16.91 -0.38 -3.20
CA GLN A 94 16.63 -1.80 -3.34
C GLN A 94 17.92 -2.64 -3.27
N HIS A 95 17.86 -3.76 -2.54
CA HIS A 95 18.92 -4.76 -2.55
C HIS A 95 19.04 -5.47 -3.90
N ARG A 96 20.21 -6.07 -4.15
CA ARG A 96 20.48 -6.80 -5.42
C ARG A 96 19.52 -7.96 -5.67
N ASP A 97 18.98 -8.58 -4.61
CA ASP A 97 18.03 -9.68 -4.71
C ASP A 97 16.57 -9.22 -4.92
N GLY A 98 16.31 -7.91 -4.81
CA GLY A 98 15.01 -7.28 -5.03
C GLY A 98 14.27 -6.84 -3.76
N SER A 99 14.78 -7.11 -2.56
CA SER A 99 14.11 -6.73 -1.32
C SER A 99 14.56 -5.39 -0.75
N PHE A 100 13.95 -5.03 0.38
CA PHE A 100 14.14 -3.76 1.08
C PHE A 100 14.27 -3.95 2.59
N ASP A 101 14.80 -2.94 3.26
CA ASP A 101 14.92 -2.88 4.72
C ASP A 101 13.87 -1.93 5.33
N GLU A 102 13.49 -2.17 6.58
CA GLU A 102 12.59 -1.38 7.40
C GLU A 102 13.17 -1.08 8.78
N TRP A 103 13.60 -2.11 9.54
CA TRP A 103 14.05 -1.97 10.94
C TRP A 103 15.54 -2.13 11.15
N TYR A 104 16.15 -3.06 10.42
CA TYR A 104 17.59 -3.29 10.47
C TYR A 104 18.22 -3.23 9.09
N ARG A 105 19.44 -2.72 9.03
CA ARG A 105 20.23 -2.68 7.79
C ARG A 105 20.54 -4.10 7.32
N ASN A 106 20.30 -4.36 6.03
CA ASN A 106 20.46 -5.67 5.37
C ASN A 106 19.56 -6.77 5.93
N GLU A 107 18.34 -6.44 6.37
CA GLU A 107 17.39 -7.44 6.87
C GLU A 107 16.60 -8.13 5.75
N HIS A 108 16.53 -7.54 4.55
CA HIS A 108 15.78 -8.09 3.42
C HIS A 108 14.33 -8.43 3.79
N SER A 109 13.63 -7.46 4.39
CA SER A 109 12.33 -7.66 5.03
C SER A 109 11.19 -7.86 4.04
N TYR A 110 10.33 -8.83 4.33
CA TYR A 110 9.18 -9.17 3.50
C TYR A 110 8.12 -8.08 3.50
N CYS A 111 7.88 -7.45 4.66
CA CYS A 111 6.88 -6.40 4.85
C CYS A 111 7.09 -5.18 3.93
N PRO A 112 8.20 -4.42 4.05
CA PRO A 112 8.43 -3.26 3.21
C PRO A 112 8.53 -3.66 1.74
N THR A 113 9.10 -4.83 1.42
CA THR A 113 9.17 -5.31 0.04
C THR A 113 7.79 -5.49 -0.57
N ALA A 114 6.84 -6.10 0.15
CA ALA A 114 5.48 -6.30 -0.35
C ALA A 114 4.73 -4.96 -0.51
N PHE A 115 4.66 -4.17 0.56
CA PHE A 115 3.86 -2.94 0.60
C PHE A 115 4.39 -1.85 -0.33
N THR A 116 5.72 -1.63 -0.35
CA THR A 116 6.29 -0.56 -1.20
C THR A 116 6.28 -0.94 -2.68
N THR A 117 6.37 -2.24 -3.01
CA THR A 117 6.20 -2.70 -4.40
C THR A 117 4.76 -2.50 -4.87
N ALA A 118 3.75 -2.80 -4.02
CA ALA A 118 2.36 -2.52 -4.33
C ALA A 118 2.15 -1.01 -4.57
N ALA A 119 2.62 -0.18 -3.65
CA ALA A 119 2.53 1.27 -3.77
C ALA A 119 3.21 1.82 -5.04
N ALA A 120 4.39 1.31 -5.38
CA ALA A 120 5.11 1.70 -6.59
C ALA A 120 4.37 1.27 -7.87
N CYS A 121 3.83 0.04 -7.92
CA CYS A 121 3.07 -0.43 -9.07
C CYS A 121 1.76 0.35 -9.24
N GLU A 122 1.04 0.61 -8.15
CA GLU A 122 -0.15 1.45 -8.13
C GLU A 122 0.13 2.87 -8.64
N ALA A 123 1.21 3.50 -8.15
CA ALA A 123 1.63 4.83 -8.62
C ALA A 123 1.97 4.83 -10.12
N LEU A 124 2.64 3.78 -10.62
CA LEU A 124 2.91 3.60 -12.05
C LEU A 124 1.63 3.40 -12.87
N LEU A 125 0.65 2.65 -12.37
CA LEU A 125 -0.63 2.47 -13.06
C LEU A 125 -1.45 3.77 -13.11
N ILE A 126 -1.34 4.63 -12.09
CA ILE A 126 -2.08 5.90 -12.03
C ILE A 126 -1.39 7.00 -12.83
N LEU A 127 -0.08 7.18 -12.66
CA LEU A 127 0.67 8.32 -13.20
C LEU A 127 1.74 7.94 -14.22
N GLY A 128 1.96 6.66 -14.52
CA GLY A 128 3.09 6.21 -15.33
C GLY A 128 3.21 6.88 -16.70
N ALA A 129 2.08 7.22 -17.34
CA ALA A 129 2.05 7.95 -18.61
C ALA A 129 2.46 9.43 -18.49
N ALA A 130 2.28 10.02 -17.31
CA ALA A 130 2.64 11.41 -17.00
C ALA A 130 4.04 11.57 -16.37
N LEU A 131 4.72 10.46 -16.07
CA LEU A 131 6.08 10.44 -15.53
C LEU A 131 7.13 10.33 -16.66
N PRO A 132 8.36 10.86 -16.46
CA PRO A 132 9.45 10.68 -17.41
C PRO A 132 9.77 9.19 -17.64
N GLU A 133 10.16 8.83 -18.87
CA GLU A 133 10.52 7.45 -19.24
C GLU A 133 11.59 6.86 -18.32
N ALA A 134 12.62 7.63 -17.98
CA ALA A 134 13.70 7.17 -17.10
C ALA A 134 13.19 6.78 -15.70
N VAL A 135 12.22 7.53 -15.16
CA VAL A 135 11.58 7.24 -13.87
C VAL A 135 10.77 5.95 -13.98
N ARG A 136 9.92 5.86 -15.02
CA ARG A 136 9.08 4.68 -15.27
C ARG A 136 9.90 3.42 -15.46
N GLY A 137 10.94 3.47 -16.29
CA GLY A 137 11.83 2.34 -16.55
C GLY A 137 12.60 1.88 -15.31
N ALA A 138 13.14 2.82 -14.52
CA ALA A 138 13.84 2.49 -13.27
C ALA A 138 12.90 1.81 -12.25
N ALA A 139 11.72 2.39 -12.04
CA ALA A 139 10.73 1.86 -11.10
C ALA A 139 10.16 0.52 -11.54
N LEU A 140 9.84 0.35 -12.83
CA LEU A 140 9.36 -0.93 -13.35
C LEU A 140 10.43 -2.02 -13.22
N ALA A 141 11.69 -1.73 -13.53
CA ALA A 141 12.78 -2.69 -13.36
C ALA A 141 12.99 -3.07 -11.88
N ALA A 142 12.85 -2.13 -10.95
CA ALA A 142 12.87 -2.41 -9.51
C ALA A 142 11.68 -3.26 -9.08
N ALA A 143 10.47 -2.96 -9.56
CA ALA A 143 9.27 -3.74 -9.29
C ALA A 143 9.37 -5.18 -9.82
N GLU A 144 9.99 -5.41 -10.99
CA GLU A 144 10.22 -6.76 -11.50
C GLU A 144 11.17 -7.58 -10.61
N ARG A 145 12.24 -6.97 -10.08
CA ARG A 145 13.14 -7.64 -9.13
C ARG A 145 12.44 -7.94 -7.81
N ALA A 146 11.67 -6.99 -7.28
CA ALA A 146 10.89 -7.20 -6.07
C ALA A 146 9.82 -8.29 -6.27
N GLY A 147 9.11 -8.28 -7.39
CA GLY A 147 8.17 -9.32 -7.78
C GLY A 147 8.81 -10.71 -7.86
N ALA A 148 10.02 -10.81 -8.43
CA ALA A 148 10.78 -12.07 -8.46
C ALA A 148 11.17 -12.56 -7.05
N TRP A 149 11.46 -11.63 -6.15
CA TRP A 149 11.76 -11.93 -4.75
C TRP A 149 10.51 -12.38 -3.96
N LEU A 150 9.40 -11.64 -4.11
CA LEU A 150 8.10 -11.89 -3.46
C LEU A 150 7.47 -13.19 -3.94
N LYS A 151 7.50 -13.48 -5.25
CA LYS A 151 6.92 -14.70 -5.82
C LYS A 151 7.40 -15.97 -5.09
N ARG A 152 8.64 -15.99 -4.62
CA ARG A 152 9.29 -17.16 -3.98
C ARG A 152 9.04 -17.27 -2.47
N ARG A 153 8.43 -16.28 -1.84
CA ARG A 153 8.32 -16.18 -0.37
C ARG A 153 6.89 -15.98 0.07
N PHE A 154 6.49 -16.57 1.19
CA PHE A 154 5.16 -16.42 1.76
C PHE A 154 5.29 -16.44 3.28
N ASN A 155 4.63 -15.50 3.95
CA ASN A 155 4.66 -15.44 5.42
C ASN A 155 3.35 -16.03 5.99
N PRO A 156 3.32 -17.29 6.46
CA PRO A 156 2.09 -17.91 6.94
C PRO A 156 1.53 -17.27 8.22
N ALA A 157 2.33 -16.49 8.95
CA ALA A 157 1.91 -15.85 10.18
C ALA A 157 1.14 -14.55 9.96
N VAL A 158 1.26 -13.91 8.79
CA VAL A 158 0.83 -12.52 8.58
C VAL A 158 0.23 -12.34 7.18
N MET A 159 -1.10 -12.28 7.07
CA MET A 159 -1.78 -12.28 5.77
C MET A 159 -1.84 -10.94 5.07
N ASN A 160 -1.87 -9.81 5.78
CA ASN A 160 -1.87 -8.48 5.15
C ASN A 160 -0.63 -8.26 4.26
N GLN A 161 0.55 -8.73 4.66
CA GLN A 161 1.78 -8.70 3.87
C GLN A 161 1.66 -9.58 2.62
N ASN A 162 1.00 -10.74 2.71
CA ASN A 162 0.76 -11.59 1.55
C ASN A 162 -0.27 -10.99 0.59
N LEU A 163 -1.27 -10.25 1.10
CA LEU A 163 -2.22 -9.50 0.27
C LEU A 163 -1.53 -8.33 -0.45
N ALA A 164 -0.66 -7.59 0.23
CA ALA A 164 0.15 -6.55 -0.40
C ALA A 164 1.05 -7.14 -1.50
N ALA A 165 1.67 -8.31 -1.24
CA ALA A 165 2.45 -9.02 -2.25
C ALA A 165 1.59 -9.53 -3.43
N ALA A 166 0.35 -9.96 -3.17
CA ALA A 166 -0.59 -10.38 -4.20
C ALA A 166 -0.98 -9.21 -5.11
N LEU A 167 -1.32 -8.07 -4.51
CA LEU A 167 -1.64 -6.83 -5.22
C LEU A 167 -0.45 -6.35 -6.07
N ALA A 168 0.75 -6.31 -5.48
CA ALA A 168 1.97 -5.96 -6.20
C ALA A 168 2.21 -6.86 -7.44
N LEU A 169 2.05 -8.18 -7.31
CA LEU A 169 2.21 -9.13 -8.42
C LEU A 169 1.09 -8.98 -9.46
N TRP A 170 -0.11 -8.64 -9.03
CA TRP A 170 -1.25 -8.41 -9.91
C TRP A 170 -1.04 -7.17 -10.77
N ASP A 171 -0.66 -6.07 -10.14
CA ASP A 171 -0.40 -4.79 -10.82
C ASP A 171 0.82 -4.88 -11.72
N LEU A 172 1.85 -5.61 -11.31
CA LEU A 172 3.01 -5.88 -12.16
C LEU A 172 2.61 -6.67 -13.42
N ALA A 173 1.63 -7.57 -13.33
CA ALA A 173 1.07 -8.25 -14.50
C ALA A 173 0.38 -7.27 -15.44
N ALA A 174 -0.38 -6.30 -14.90
CA ALA A 174 -1.02 -5.25 -15.70
C ALA A 174 0.00 -4.32 -16.37
N LEU A 175 1.06 -3.93 -15.65
CA LEU A 175 2.12 -3.05 -16.16
C LEU A 175 2.98 -3.70 -17.24
N THR A 176 3.21 -5.01 -17.16
CA THR A 176 4.13 -5.73 -18.06
C THR A 176 3.43 -6.60 -19.10
N GLY A 177 2.12 -6.83 -18.96
CA GLY A 177 1.39 -7.84 -19.74
C GLY A 177 1.83 -9.28 -19.45
N SER A 178 2.64 -9.53 -18.40
CA SER A 178 3.25 -10.83 -18.20
C SER A 178 2.35 -11.82 -17.44
N ALA A 179 1.96 -12.90 -18.11
CA ALA A 179 1.21 -14.01 -17.51
C ALA A 179 1.94 -14.67 -16.32
N ARG A 180 3.28 -14.52 -16.21
CA ARG A 180 4.06 -15.06 -15.09
C ARG A 180 3.67 -14.40 -13.76
N TRP A 181 3.40 -13.09 -13.79
CA TRP A 181 3.06 -12.30 -12.62
C TRP A 181 1.59 -12.50 -12.26
N ARG A 182 0.73 -12.56 -13.28
CA ARG A 182 -0.69 -12.91 -13.12
C ARG A 182 -0.87 -14.22 -12.36
N ARG A 183 -0.23 -15.31 -12.83
CA ARG A 183 -0.28 -16.62 -12.16
C ARG A 183 0.26 -16.56 -10.73
N ALA A 184 1.36 -15.82 -10.51
CA ALA A 184 1.95 -15.68 -9.18
C ALA A 184 1.03 -14.93 -8.19
N ALA A 185 0.28 -13.93 -8.66
CA ALA A 185 -0.72 -13.20 -7.89
C ALA A 185 -1.94 -14.09 -7.57
N GLU A 186 -2.47 -14.80 -8.57
CA GLU A 186 -3.59 -15.73 -8.38
C GLU A 186 -3.24 -16.86 -7.40
N ASP A 187 -2.04 -17.44 -7.51
CA ASP A 187 -1.54 -18.42 -6.55
C ASP A 187 -1.44 -17.82 -5.14
N ARG A 188 -1.05 -16.54 -5.03
CA ARG A 188 -0.99 -15.83 -3.74
C ARG A 188 -2.37 -15.68 -3.11
N TYR A 189 -3.33 -15.14 -3.86
CA TYR A 189 -4.70 -14.96 -3.40
C TYR A 189 -5.33 -16.30 -3.01
N ARG A 190 -5.10 -17.37 -3.79
CA ARG A 190 -5.56 -18.73 -3.44
C ARG A 190 -5.00 -19.21 -2.10
N ARG A 191 -3.70 -18.99 -1.84
CA ARG A 191 -3.09 -19.37 -0.55
C ARG A 191 -3.60 -18.53 0.62
N VAL A 192 -3.85 -17.24 0.42
CA VAL A 192 -4.45 -16.38 1.45
C VAL A 192 -5.89 -16.83 1.74
N ALA A 193 -6.68 -17.11 0.69
CA ALA A 193 -8.05 -17.60 0.83
C ALA A 193 -8.12 -18.92 1.61
N GLN A 194 -7.19 -19.84 1.35
CA GLN A 194 -7.07 -21.10 2.09
C GLN A 194 -6.70 -20.90 3.57
N ALA A 195 -5.99 -19.82 3.90
CA ALA A 195 -5.60 -19.48 5.26
C ALA A 195 -6.65 -18.63 5.99
N GLN A 196 -7.68 -18.12 5.29
CA GLN A 196 -8.75 -17.37 5.92
C GLN A 196 -9.54 -18.28 6.85
N HIS A 197 -9.75 -17.81 8.08
CA HIS A 197 -10.45 -18.59 9.09
C HIS A 197 -11.93 -18.76 8.75
N ALA A 198 -12.57 -19.79 9.29
CA ALA A 198 -14.00 -20.06 9.09
C ALA A 198 -14.90 -18.91 9.58
N GLU A 199 -14.44 -18.15 10.58
CA GLU A 199 -15.12 -16.94 11.08
C GLU A 199 -14.90 -15.71 10.18
N GLY A 200 -14.08 -15.80 9.12
CA GLY A 200 -13.85 -14.74 8.13
C GLY A 200 -12.59 -13.89 8.36
N TRP A 201 -11.95 -13.96 9.53
CA TRP A 201 -10.71 -13.24 9.79
C TRP A 201 -9.50 -13.85 9.08
N LEU A 202 -8.47 -13.03 8.89
CA LEU A 202 -7.20 -13.43 8.29
C LEU A 202 -6.10 -13.53 9.36
N PRO A 203 -5.24 -14.57 9.32
CA PRO A 203 -4.18 -14.76 10.32
C PRO A 203 -3.20 -13.58 10.46
N GLU A 204 -2.98 -13.21 11.73
CA GLU A 204 -1.95 -12.31 12.24
C GLU A 204 -1.39 -12.92 13.54
N TYR A 205 -0.17 -13.48 13.50
CA TYR A 205 0.52 -14.12 14.64
C TYR A 205 -0.37 -15.07 15.47
N GLY A 206 -1.07 -15.99 14.79
CA GLY A 206 -1.87 -17.03 15.45
C GLY A 206 -3.29 -16.61 15.84
N GLY A 207 -3.71 -15.38 15.55
CA GLY A 207 -5.09 -14.94 15.78
C GLY A 207 -5.55 -13.86 14.79
N ALA A 208 -6.73 -13.30 15.04
CA ALA A 208 -7.20 -12.11 14.35
C ALA A 208 -6.59 -10.85 14.96
N ASP A 209 -6.45 -9.79 14.16
CA ASP A 209 -6.13 -8.44 14.63
C ASP A 209 -7.03 -7.44 13.90
N PHE A 210 -7.79 -6.64 14.64
CA PHE A 210 -8.81 -5.76 14.06
C PHE A 210 -8.21 -4.73 13.12
N GLY A 211 -7.16 -4.02 13.56
CA GLY A 211 -6.53 -2.98 12.74
C GLY A 211 -5.96 -3.56 11.44
N TYR A 212 -5.24 -4.67 11.51
CA TYR A 212 -4.73 -5.32 10.30
C TYR A 212 -5.79 -6.01 9.45
N ALA A 213 -6.93 -6.41 10.03
CA ALA A 213 -8.09 -6.85 9.26
C ALA A 213 -8.67 -5.71 8.43
N THR A 214 -8.73 -4.48 8.96
CA THR A 214 -9.14 -3.32 8.13
C THR A 214 -8.13 -3.02 7.02
N LEU A 215 -6.82 -3.13 7.28
CA LEU A 215 -5.80 -3.01 6.23
C LEU A 215 -5.93 -4.10 5.16
N ALA A 216 -6.20 -5.33 5.57
CA ALA A 216 -6.41 -6.43 4.66
C ALA A 216 -7.64 -6.20 3.77
N LEU A 217 -8.70 -5.60 4.32
CA LEU A 217 -9.88 -5.22 3.54
C LEU A 217 -9.55 -4.15 2.50
N ASP A 218 -8.79 -3.10 2.85
CA ASP A 218 -8.31 -2.08 1.89
C ASP A 218 -7.52 -2.71 0.73
N LEU A 219 -6.63 -3.66 1.03
CA LEU A 219 -5.82 -4.35 0.01
C LEU A 219 -6.67 -5.25 -0.90
N LEU A 220 -7.70 -5.89 -0.35
CA LEU A 220 -8.66 -6.69 -1.14
C LEU A 220 -9.50 -5.79 -2.04
N ALA A 221 -9.99 -4.66 -1.52
CA ALA A 221 -10.71 -3.66 -2.30
C ALA A 221 -9.87 -3.08 -3.43
N ALA A 222 -8.59 -2.76 -3.16
CA ALA A 222 -7.65 -2.36 -4.21
C ALA A 222 -7.49 -3.45 -5.27
N GLY A 223 -7.35 -4.73 -4.87
CA GLY A 223 -7.31 -5.86 -5.80
C GLY A 223 -8.59 -5.98 -6.64
N ASP A 224 -9.77 -5.84 -6.03
CA ASP A 224 -11.05 -5.89 -6.73
C ASP A 224 -11.21 -4.75 -7.75
N ALA A 225 -10.85 -3.52 -7.36
CA ALA A 225 -10.79 -2.37 -8.27
C ALA A 225 -9.84 -2.58 -9.46
N ARG A 226 -8.84 -3.47 -9.31
CA ARG A 226 -7.91 -3.92 -10.37
C ARG A 226 -8.37 -5.18 -11.11
N GLY A 227 -9.58 -5.65 -10.83
CA GLY A 227 -10.19 -6.80 -11.50
C GLY A 227 -9.66 -8.15 -11.01
N ALA A 228 -9.22 -8.26 -9.75
CA ALA A 228 -8.69 -9.51 -9.16
C ALA A 228 -9.66 -10.71 -9.14
N GLY A 229 -10.94 -10.47 -9.40
CA GLY A 229 -11.96 -11.50 -9.64
C GLY A 229 -12.69 -11.95 -8.37
N ASP A 230 -13.58 -12.92 -8.53
CA ASP A 230 -14.55 -13.32 -7.49
C ASP A 230 -13.87 -13.80 -6.19
N LEU A 231 -12.73 -14.48 -6.27
CA LEU A 231 -12.02 -14.97 -5.09
C LEU A 231 -11.63 -13.83 -4.12
N VAL A 232 -11.25 -12.66 -4.64
CA VAL A 232 -10.90 -11.49 -3.83
C VAL A 232 -12.15 -10.89 -3.19
N ARG A 233 -13.26 -10.78 -3.94
CA ARG A 233 -14.55 -10.33 -3.41
C ARG A 233 -15.10 -11.26 -2.33
N ASP A 234 -14.97 -12.56 -2.51
CA ASP A 234 -15.41 -13.56 -1.53
C ASP A 234 -14.60 -13.45 -0.22
N MET A 235 -13.28 -13.27 -0.32
CA MET A 235 -12.44 -13.02 0.86
C MET A 235 -12.85 -11.73 1.56
N ALA A 236 -13.07 -10.66 0.80
CA ALA A 236 -13.48 -9.35 1.32
C ALA A 236 -14.83 -9.43 2.04
N GLY A 237 -15.84 -10.08 1.45
CA GLY A 237 -17.16 -10.24 2.05
C GLY A 237 -17.13 -11.01 3.37
N ARG A 238 -16.35 -12.11 3.44
CA ARG A 238 -16.16 -12.84 4.69
C ARG A 238 -15.43 -12.01 5.76
N LEU A 239 -14.41 -11.25 5.35
CA LEU A 239 -13.66 -10.38 6.27
C LEU A 239 -14.49 -9.21 6.77
N ALA A 240 -15.32 -8.61 5.92
CA ALA A 240 -16.29 -7.58 6.29
C ALA A 240 -17.33 -8.12 7.28
N GLY A 241 -17.85 -9.34 7.05
CA GLY A 241 -18.73 -10.03 8.00
C GLY A 241 -18.10 -10.22 9.37
N PHE A 242 -16.83 -10.64 9.41
CA PHE A 242 -16.05 -10.71 10.65
C PHE A 242 -15.93 -9.35 11.34
N LEU A 243 -15.47 -8.32 10.61
CA LEU A 243 -15.29 -6.96 11.14
C LEU A 243 -16.58 -6.39 11.73
N PHE A 244 -17.71 -6.59 11.03
CA PHE A 244 -19.03 -6.19 11.51
C PHE A 244 -19.43 -6.91 12.80
N ALA A 245 -19.11 -8.20 12.92
CA ALA A 245 -19.42 -8.96 14.14
C ALA A 245 -18.60 -8.51 15.36
N VAL A 246 -17.35 -8.04 15.16
CA VAL A 246 -16.43 -7.70 16.26
C VAL A 246 -16.33 -6.21 16.59
N GLN A 247 -16.91 -5.31 15.78
CA GLN A 247 -16.84 -3.86 16.02
C GLN A 247 -17.51 -3.42 17.34
N GLY A 248 -18.44 -4.23 17.88
CA GLY A 248 -19.20 -3.93 19.09
C GLY A 248 -20.44 -3.05 18.84
N ALA A 249 -21.15 -2.69 19.90
CA ALA A 249 -22.42 -1.93 19.83
C ALA A 249 -22.25 -0.40 19.92
N GLY A 250 -21.02 0.08 20.08
CA GLY A 250 -20.72 1.52 20.22
C GLY A 250 -20.36 2.19 18.89
N PRO A 251 -20.43 3.52 18.79
CA PRO A 251 -20.08 4.28 17.59
C PRO A 251 -18.56 4.34 17.31
N GLY A 252 -17.75 3.55 18.02
CA GLY A 252 -16.30 3.55 17.92
C GLY A 252 -15.77 2.18 17.53
N HIS A 253 -14.66 2.16 16.80
CA HIS A 253 -13.95 0.93 16.46
C HIS A 253 -13.47 0.21 17.73
N ALA A 254 -13.47 -1.12 17.72
CA ALA A 254 -13.06 -1.96 18.85
C ALA A 254 -11.59 -1.78 19.32
N GLY A 255 -10.83 -0.86 18.71
CA GLY A 255 -9.51 -0.45 19.15
C GLY A 255 -8.46 -1.54 19.00
N ARG A 256 -7.57 -1.67 20.00
CA ARG A 256 -6.47 -2.64 20.07
C ARG A 256 -6.96 -4.08 20.32
N LEU A 257 -7.88 -4.56 19.50
CA LEU A 257 -8.46 -5.88 19.61
C LEU A 257 -7.67 -6.88 18.74
N GLY A 258 -7.18 -7.94 19.36
CA GLY A 258 -6.53 -9.06 18.68
C GLY A 258 -5.03 -9.19 18.97
N SER A 259 -4.37 -10.03 18.17
CA SER A 259 -3.04 -10.58 18.45
C SER A 259 -1.92 -9.54 18.53
N ARG A 260 -2.05 -8.41 17.82
CA ARG A 260 -1.07 -7.33 17.80
C ARG A 260 -1.57 -6.07 18.51
N GLY A 261 -2.86 -5.99 18.80
CA GLY A 261 -3.47 -4.83 19.41
C GLY A 261 -3.30 -3.58 18.54
N THR A 262 -3.42 -3.73 17.21
CA THR A 262 -3.22 -2.61 16.28
C THR A 262 -4.33 -1.58 16.42
N ALA A 263 -3.96 -0.32 16.67
CA ALA A 263 -4.93 0.77 16.83
C ALA A 263 -5.27 1.51 15.52
N HIS A 264 -4.53 1.25 14.44
CA HIS A 264 -4.75 1.89 13.15
C HIS A 264 -5.98 1.29 12.45
N VAL A 265 -6.75 2.15 11.78
CA VAL A 265 -7.91 1.76 10.98
C VAL A 265 -7.72 2.27 9.57
N PHE A 266 -8.04 1.41 8.61
CA PHE A 266 -7.93 1.65 7.18
C PHE A 266 -9.35 1.58 6.58
N PRO A 267 -9.92 2.71 6.13
CA PRO A 267 -11.36 2.78 5.85
C PRO A 267 -11.74 2.50 4.40
N TYR A 268 -10.79 2.45 3.46
CA TYR A 268 -11.11 2.42 2.03
C TYR A 268 -11.92 1.18 1.64
N GLY A 269 -11.55 0.00 2.14
CA GLY A 269 -12.22 -1.25 1.81
C GLY A 269 -13.60 -1.43 2.44
N ALA A 270 -13.96 -0.60 3.43
CA ALA A 270 -15.32 -0.56 3.95
C ALA A 270 -16.26 0.30 3.08
N GLU A 271 -15.70 1.24 2.31
CA GLU A 271 -16.44 2.14 1.42
C GLU A 271 -16.57 1.60 -0.02
N HIS A 272 -15.69 0.67 -0.43
CA HIS A 272 -15.64 0.04 -1.75
C HIS A 272 -16.70 -1.05 -1.93
#